data_AF-T0ZML6-F1
#
_entry.id   AF-T0ZML6-F1
#
_cell.length_a   1.000
_cell.length_b   1.000
_cell.length_c   1.000
_cell.angle_alpha   90.00
_cell.angle_beta   90.00
_cell.angle_gamma   90.00
#
_symmetry.space_group_name_H-M   'P 1'
#
loop_
_entity.id
_entity.type
_entity.pdbx_description
1 polymer ?
#
loop_
_entity_poly.entity_id
_entity_poly.type
_entity_poly.pdbx_seq_one_letter_code
_entity_poly.pdbx_strand_id
1 'polypeptide(L)'
;MRVASLTHLRVLTSVPQSLAGTIRRLGRATVSFDGRSIEAADVTVYPQASAGANVFPVRVSLPQPIPGLFPGMVVRVRFPTGRRTELLVPASVIVRRS
;
A
#
# COMPACT_ATOMS: atom_id res chain seq x y z
N MET A 1 -12.13 12.43 -24.96
CA MET A 1 -13.03 12.10 -23.84
C MET A 1 -12.32 11.09 -22.93
N ARG A 2 -12.01 11.43 -21.67
CA ARG A 2 -11.41 10.49 -20.72
C ARG A 2 -12.52 9.86 -19.89
N VAL A 3 -12.83 8.59 -20.12
CA VAL A 3 -13.83 7.83 -19.35
C VAL A 3 -13.12 7.16 -18.17
N ALA A 4 -13.57 7.40 -16.94
CA ALA A 4 -13.12 6.67 -15.76
C ALA A 4 -14.09 5.51 -15.48
N SER A 5 -13.56 4.30 -15.27
CA SER A 5 -14.37 3.15 -14.87
C SER A 5 -14.76 3.28 -13.39
N LEU A 6 -16.06 3.13 -13.09
CA LEU A 6 -16.59 3.08 -11.71
C LEU A 6 -16.56 1.66 -11.14
N THR A 7 -16.37 0.67 -11.99
CA THR A 7 -16.40 -0.76 -11.61
C THR A 7 -15.02 -1.28 -11.22
N HIS A 8 -13.98 -0.79 -11.89
CA HIS A 8 -12.59 -1.19 -11.66
C HIS A 8 -11.83 -0.06 -10.96
N LEU A 9 -11.95 -0.03 -9.63
CA LEU A 9 -11.27 0.95 -8.81
C LEU A 9 -9.79 0.58 -8.64
N ARG A 10 -8.97 1.63 -8.65
CA ARG A 10 -7.54 1.53 -8.38
C ARG A 10 -7.10 2.68 -7.49
N VAL A 11 -6.16 2.40 -6.60
CA VAL A 11 -5.48 3.39 -5.79
C VAL A 11 -4.11 3.64 -6.39
N LEU A 12 -3.78 4.92 -6.60
CA LEU A 12 -2.45 5.34 -6.98
C LEU A 12 -1.76 5.92 -5.74
N THR A 13 -0.59 5.40 -5.42
CA THR A 13 0.22 5.86 -4.28
C THR A 13 1.69 5.81 -4.65
N SER A 14 2.55 6.40 -3.81
CA SER A 14 4.00 6.29 -3.96
C SER A 14 4.62 5.66 -2.72
N VAL A 15 5.71 4.92 -2.91
CA VAL A 15 6.46 4.27 -1.81
C VAL A 15 7.94 4.64 -1.88
N PRO A 16 8.66 4.71 -0.75
CA PRO A 16 10.10 4.97 -0.75
C PRO A 16 10.89 3.94 -1.56
N GLN A 17 11.94 4.38 -2.26
CA GLN A 17 12.83 3.51 -3.04
C GLN A 17 13.39 2.32 -2.23
N SER A 18 13.73 2.54 -0.96
CA SER A 18 14.25 1.49 -0.06
C SER A 18 13.26 0.34 0.16
N LEU A 19 11.96 0.61 0.05
CA LEU A 19 10.89 -0.39 0.24
C LEU A 19 10.36 -0.95 -1.08
N ALA A 20 10.56 -0.25 -2.20
CA ALA A 20 9.99 -0.60 -3.50
C ALA A 20 10.33 -2.04 -3.93
N GLY A 21 11.57 -2.49 -3.73
CA GLY A 21 11.99 -3.86 -4.07
C GLY A 21 11.26 -4.93 -3.25
N THR A 22 11.08 -4.70 -1.96
CA THR A 22 10.36 -5.61 -1.06
C THR A 22 8.87 -5.65 -1.39
N ILE A 23 8.25 -4.48 -1.60
CA ILE A 23 6.83 -4.39 -1.95
C ILE A 23 6.57 -5.08 -3.29
N ARG A 24 7.44 -4.86 -4.29
CA ARG A 24 7.36 -5.55 -5.59
C ARG A 24 7.47 -7.07 -5.46
N ARG A 25 8.38 -7.56 -4.62
CA ARG A 25 8.55 -9.01 -4.38
C ARG A 25 7.34 -9.63 -3.68
N LEU A 26 6.74 -8.92 -2.73
CA LEU A 26 5.60 -9.43 -1.96
C LEU A 26 4.28 -9.31 -2.73
N GLY A 27 4.11 -8.27 -3.55
CA GLY A 27 2.94 -8.08 -4.42
C GLY A 27 1.61 -7.95 -3.67
N ARG A 28 1.64 -7.57 -2.39
CA ARG A 28 0.47 -7.49 -1.52
C ARG A 28 0.26 -6.08 -1.01
N ALA A 29 -1.00 -5.69 -0.87
CA ALA A 29 -1.40 -4.46 -0.22
C ALA A 29 -2.79 -4.62 0.39
N THR A 30 -3.06 -3.87 1.44
CA THR A 30 -4.39 -3.79 2.06
C THR A 30 -4.82 -2.33 2.09
N VAL A 31 -5.99 -2.04 1.55
CA VAL A 31 -6.60 -0.70 1.58
C VAL A 31 -7.56 -0.62 2.75
N SER A 32 -7.40 0.41 3.57
CA SER A 32 -8.30 0.71 4.68
C SER A 32 -9.21 1.86 4.30
N PHE A 33 -10.52 1.60 4.32
CA PHE A 33 -11.58 2.56 4.01
C PHE A 33 -12.79 2.31 4.91
N ASP A 34 -13.23 3.34 5.64
CA ASP A 34 -14.45 3.30 6.45
C ASP A 34 -14.52 2.09 7.40
N GLY A 35 -13.47 1.90 8.20
CA GLY A 35 -13.32 0.76 9.12
C GLY A 35 -13.05 -0.61 8.46
N ARG A 36 -13.20 -0.72 7.14
CA ARG A 36 -12.99 -1.97 6.39
C ARG A 36 -11.55 -2.09 5.92
N SER A 37 -11.05 -3.33 5.89
CA SER A 37 -9.78 -3.68 5.28
C SER A 37 -10.04 -4.50 4.02
N ILE A 38 -9.53 -4.03 2.89
CA ILE A 38 -9.79 -4.58 1.56
C ILE A 38 -8.46 -5.07 1.01
N GLU A 39 -8.35 -6.37 0.76
CA GLU A 39 -7.18 -6.95 0.11
C GLU A 39 -7.12 -6.48 -1.36
N ALA A 40 -5.94 -6.06 -1.80
CA ALA A 40 -5.71 -5.70 -3.19
C ALA A 40 -5.75 -6.94 -4.08
N ALA A 41 -6.38 -6.80 -5.25
CA ALA A 41 -6.38 -7.83 -6.28
C ALA A 41 -5.04 -7.91 -7.02
N ASP A 42 -4.39 -6.75 -7.23
CA ASP A 42 -3.08 -6.66 -7.87
C ASP A 42 -2.30 -5.47 -7.33
N VAL A 43 -0.97 -5.60 -7.26
CA VAL A 43 -0.06 -4.53 -6.86
C VAL A 43 1.05 -4.42 -7.89
N THR A 44 1.03 -3.34 -8.65
CA THR A 44 2.09 -3.02 -9.62
C THR A 44 2.97 -1.90 -9.07
N VAL A 45 4.23 -2.19 -8.77
CA VAL A 45 5.26 -1.16 -8.51
C VAL A 45 5.91 -0.82 -9.85
N TYR A 46 5.75 0.42 -10.32
CA TYR A 46 6.34 0.82 -11.60
C TYR A 46 7.88 0.80 -11.53
N PRO A 47 8.58 0.56 -12.64
CA PRO A 47 10.04 0.42 -12.64
C PRO A 47 10.79 1.76 -12.60
N GLN A 48 10.10 2.90 -12.71
CA GLN A 48 10.70 4.22 -12.76
C GLN A 48 10.30 5.02 -11.52
N ALA A 49 11.29 5.57 -10.82
CA ALA A 49 11.06 6.53 -9.76
C ALA A 49 10.52 7.84 -10.35
N SER A 50 9.72 8.57 -9.57
CA SER A 50 9.27 9.90 -9.98
C SER A 50 10.48 10.85 -10.07
N ALA A 51 10.63 11.56 -11.20
CA ALA A 51 11.73 12.51 -11.36
C ALA A 51 11.72 13.56 -10.24
N GLY A 52 12.83 13.72 -9.53
CA GLY A 52 12.97 14.66 -8.41
C GLY A 52 12.46 14.16 -7.04
N ALA A 53 11.91 12.95 -6.95
CA ALA A 53 11.50 12.36 -5.67
C ALA A 53 12.00 10.90 -5.55
N ASN A 54 12.58 10.53 -4.41
CA ASN A 54 13.10 9.18 -4.13
C ASN A 54 11.97 8.17 -3.83
N VAL A 55 10.91 8.18 -4.66
CA VAL A 55 9.72 7.36 -4.53
C VAL A 55 9.36 6.67 -5.83
N PHE A 56 8.76 5.50 -5.72
CA PHE A 56 8.22 4.73 -6.83
C PHE A 56 6.70 4.79 -6.81
N PRO A 57 6.04 5.13 -7.93
CA PRO A 57 4.60 5.04 -8.02
C PRO A 57 4.16 3.57 -8.01
N VAL A 58 3.04 3.32 -7.33
CA VAL A 58 2.43 2.02 -7.13
C VAL A 58 0.96 2.11 -7.50
N ARG A 59 0.52 1.18 -8.33
CA ARG A 59 -0.90 0.96 -8.64
C ARG A 59 -1.40 -0.23 -7.83
N VAL A 60 -2.45 0.00 -7.06
CA VAL A 60 -3.14 -1.03 -6.28
C VAL A 60 -4.53 -1.21 -6.86
N SER A 61 -4.79 -2.37 -7.47
CA SER A 61 -6.08 -2.70 -8.07
C SER A 61 -7.00 -3.32 -7.02
N LEU A 62 -8.27 -2.90 -6.97
CA LEU A 62 -9.25 -3.43 -6.03
C LEU A 62 -10.09 -4.54 -6.69
N PRO A 63 -10.50 -5.60 -5.95
CA PRO A 63 -11.13 -6.78 -6.51
C PRO A 63 -12.57 -6.57 -7.01
N GLN A 64 -13.32 -5.64 -6.41
CA GLN A 64 -14.72 -5.35 -6.71
C GLN A 64 -15.01 -3.86 -6.46
N PRO A 65 -16.13 -3.32 -6.97
CA PRO A 65 -16.64 -2.03 -6.53
C PRO A 65 -16.86 -2.08 -5.01
N ILE A 66 -16.18 -1.22 -4.28
CA ILE A 66 -16.34 -1.12 -2.83
C ILE A 66 -17.48 -0.13 -2.57
N PRO A 67 -18.61 -0.55 -1.96
CA PRO A 67 -19.70 0.37 -1.68
C PRO A 67 -19.23 1.60 -0.91
N GLY A 68 -19.58 2.78 -1.41
CA GLY A 68 -19.21 4.07 -0.83
C GLY A 68 -17.81 4.58 -1.18
N LEU A 69 -17.00 3.81 -1.92
CA LEU A 69 -15.69 4.26 -2.41
C LEU A 69 -15.82 4.69 -3.88
N PHE A 70 -15.42 5.93 -4.16
CA PHE A 70 -15.50 6.53 -5.49
C PHE A 70 -14.13 7.06 -5.95
N PRO A 71 -13.91 7.23 -7.26
CA PRO A 71 -12.71 7.87 -7.78
C PRO A 71 -12.52 9.28 -7.20
N GLY A 72 -11.28 9.62 -6.85
CA GLY A 72 -10.92 10.92 -6.24
C GLY A 72 -10.88 10.91 -4.72
N MET A 73 -11.36 9.85 -4.06
CA MET A 73 -11.27 9.70 -2.61
C MET A 73 -9.87 9.30 -2.16
N VAL A 74 -9.49 9.77 -0.96
CA VAL A 74 -8.25 9.39 -0.29
C VAL A 74 -8.50 8.18 0.60
N VAL A 75 -7.60 7.20 0.55
CA VAL A 75 -7.65 5.98 1.36
C VAL A 75 -6.27 5.69 1.95
N ARG A 76 -6.22 4.89 3.01
CA ARG A 76 -4.94 4.43 3.57
C ARG A 76 -4.56 3.10 2.94
N VAL A 77 -3.32 2.97 2.51
CA VAL A 77 -2.78 1.72 1.96
C VAL A 77 -1.67 1.21 2.87
N ARG A 78 -1.75 -0.07 3.23
CA ARG A 78 -0.72 -0.77 4.00
C ARG A 78 -0.01 -1.77 3.10
N PHE A 79 1.30 -1.70 3.09
CA PHE A 79 2.16 -2.65 2.39
C PHE A 79 2.93 -3.49 3.41
N PRO A 80 2.92 -4.83 3.33
CA PRO A 80 3.80 -5.65 4.13
C PRO A 80 5.25 -5.44 3.66
N THR A 81 6.17 -5.31 4.61
CA THR A 81 7.61 -5.12 4.34
C THR A 81 8.46 -6.35 4.71
N GLY A 82 7.83 -7.40 5.23
CA GLY A 82 8.51 -8.64 5.59
C GLY A 82 7.84 -9.31 6.78
N ARG A 83 8.41 -10.46 7.16
CA ARG A 83 8.14 -11.15 8.42
C ARG A 83 9.48 -11.55 8.99
N ARG A 84 9.64 -11.43 10.31
CA ARG A 84 10.82 -11.89 11.04
C ARG A 84 10.35 -12.63 12.27
N THR A 85 11.00 -13.75 12.57
CA THR A 85 10.79 -14.49 13.81
C THR A 85 11.66 -13.88 14.88
N GLU A 86 11.04 -13.32 15.92
CA GLU A 86 11.71 -12.68 17.05
C GLU A 86 11.00 -13.06 18.35
N LEU A 87 11.72 -13.01 19.48
CA LEU A 87 11.10 -13.07 20.80
C LEU A 87 10.44 -11.72 21.07
N LEU A 88 9.12 -11.72 21.23
CA LEU A 88 8.34 -10.51 21.48
C LEU A 88 8.18 -10.28 22.99
N VAL A 89 8.56 -9.10 23.45
CA VAL A 89 8.23 -8.59 24.79
C VAL A 89 7.51 -7.25 24.65
N PRO A 90 6.59 -6.89 25.56
CA PRO A 90 5.97 -5.57 25.54
C PRO A 90 7.02 -4.45 25.60
N ALA A 91 6.83 -3.38 24.83
CA ALA A 91 7.77 -2.25 24.84
C ALA A 91 7.93 -1.63 26.24
N SER A 92 6.90 -1.72 27.09
CA SER A 92 6.90 -1.18 28.46
C SER A 92 7.87 -1.88 29.41
N VAL A 93 8.36 -3.09 29.09
CA VAL A 93 9.29 -3.83 29.96
C VAL A 93 10.76 -3.61 29.58
N ILE A 94 11.05 -2.81 28.55
CA ILE A 94 12.41 -2.55 28.07
C ILE A 94 12.95 -1.27 28.70
N VAL A 95 14.03 -1.36 29.47
CA VAL A 95 14.81 -0.19 29.94
C VAL A 95 16.02 -0.01 29.05
N ARG A 96 16.20 1.20 28.48
CA ARG A 96 17.33 1.53 27.59
C ARG A 96 18.19 2.61 28.24
N ARG A 97 19.48 2.34 28.41
CA ARG A 97 20.47 3.31 28.90
C ARG A 97 21.41 3.68 27.76
N SER A 98 21.65 4.99 27.59
CA SER A 98 22.60 5.58 26.63
C SER A 98 24.02 5.53 27.14
#